data_AF-A0A972TNQ4-F1
#
_entry.id   AF-A0A972TNQ4-F1
#
_cell.length_a   1.000
_cell.length_b   1.000
_cell.length_c   1.000
_cell.angle_alpha   90.00
_cell.angle_beta   90.00
_cell.angle_gamma   90.00
#
_symmetry.space_group_name_H-M   'P 1'
#
loop_
_entity.id
_entity.type
_entity.pdbx_description
1 polymer ?
#
loop_
_entity_poly.entity_id
_entity_poly.type
_entity_poly.pdbx_seq_one_letter_code
_entity_poly.pdbx_strand_id
1 'polypeptide(L)'
;MIAAILGGAVHITIIGMHTYNTNARKWARKDLGLARFDNTLSMGFAFGIYSLAIFVVAAAVLHPNNIKIKLATDAALSLGPLLGENAMVIFLIGLWAATLSTISPTFLAGAYFIFDKMKWEPNPKDRKFHIVILGGALLSAFGPFIKGSFFLLLPFMLALGLCGTPLIIAIILYLLNKREVVGEYGNSVVLNVLGIITLVITTLVAVRFILLKISLV
;
A
#
# COMPACT_ATOMS: atom_id res chain seq x y z
N MET A 1 -12.96 -9.62 0.90
CA MET A 1 -12.36 -8.96 2.09
C MET A 1 -10.88 -9.28 2.25
N ILE A 2 -10.45 -10.55 2.31
CA ILE A 2 -9.02 -10.89 2.49
C ILE A 2 -8.11 -10.19 1.45
N ALA A 3 -8.51 -10.18 0.17
CA ALA A 3 -7.77 -9.49 -0.88
C ALA A 3 -7.62 -7.98 -0.64
N ALA A 4 -8.65 -7.33 -0.08
CA ALA A 4 -8.59 -5.90 0.25
C ALA A 4 -7.64 -5.63 1.42
N ILE A 5 -7.68 -6.48 2.46
CA ILE A 5 -6.81 -6.37 3.63
C ILE A 5 -5.35 -6.56 3.21
N LEU A 6 -5.05 -7.61 2.45
CA LEU A 6 -3.70 -7.85 1.94
C LEU A 6 -3.25 -6.79 0.94
N GLY A 7 -4.15 -6.29 0.09
CA GLY A 7 -3.84 -5.21 -0.86
C GLY A 7 -3.54 -3.88 -0.18
N GLY A 8 -4.18 -3.60 0.97
CA GLY A 8 -3.86 -2.44 1.80
C GLY A 8 -2.52 -2.55 2.54
N ALA A 9 -2.09 -3.76 2.88
CA ALA A 9 -0.82 -3.98 3.58
C ALA A 9 0.37 -4.15 2.64
N VAL A 10 0.20 -4.88 1.52
CA VAL A 10 1.26 -5.26 0.59
C VAL A 10 0.90 -4.80 -0.81
N HIS A 11 1.08 -3.50 -1.05
CA HIS A 11 0.74 -2.88 -2.32
C HIS A 11 1.96 -2.82 -3.26
N ILE A 12 1.76 -3.10 -4.55
CA ILE A 12 2.80 -3.08 -5.59
C ILE A 12 3.63 -1.78 -5.57
N THR A 13 2.98 -0.65 -5.34
CA THR A 13 3.65 0.67 -5.34
C THR A 13 4.64 0.81 -4.19
N ILE A 14 4.34 0.29 -2.99
CA ILE A 14 5.24 0.39 -1.83
C ILE A 14 6.53 -0.40 -2.10
N ILE A 15 6.38 -1.62 -2.60
CA ILE A 15 7.49 -2.51 -2.95
C ILE A 15 8.36 -1.89 -4.05
N GLY A 16 7.75 -1.43 -5.14
CA GLY A 16 8.48 -0.80 -6.23
C GLY A 16 9.17 0.49 -5.80
N MET A 17 8.46 1.35 -5.06
CA MET A 17 8.95 2.66 -4.66
C MET A 17 10.08 2.61 -3.63
N HIS A 18 10.16 1.53 -2.84
CA HIS A 18 11.29 1.31 -1.94
C HIS A 18 12.64 1.38 -2.69
N THR A 19 12.75 0.75 -3.86
CA THR A 19 13.96 0.76 -4.70
C THR A 19 14.32 2.16 -5.19
N TYR A 20 13.32 2.94 -5.64
CA TYR A 20 13.55 4.32 -6.07
C TYR A 20 13.96 5.21 -4.91
N ASN A 21 13.36 5.03 -3.72
CA ASN A 21 13.71 5.79 -2.52
C ASN A 21 15.14 5.50 -2.03
N THR A 22 15.57 4.24 -2.02
CA THR A 22 16.95 3.89 -1.67
C THR A 22 17.95 4.48 -2.65
N ASN A 23 17.64 4.46 -3.95
CA ASN A 23 18.48 5.06 -5.00
C ASN A 23 18.53 6.59 -4.88
N ALA A 24 17.38 7.24 -4.67
CA ALA A 24 17.30 8.70 -4.50
C ALA A 24 18.08 9.19 -3.27
N ARG A 25 18.09 8.40 -2.19
CA ARG A 25 18.91 8.68 -1.00
C ARG A 25 20.38 8.30 -1.14
N LYS A 26 20.78 7.70 -2.28
CA LYS A 26 22.13 7.16 -2.53
C LYS A 26 22.59 6.19 -1.45
N TRP A 27 21.66 5.42 -0.91
CA TRP A 27 21.97 4.40 0.09
C TRP A 27 22.84 3.32 -0.53
N ALA A 28 23.91 2.98 0.17
CA ALA A 28 24.84 1.94 -0.23
C ALA A 28 24.70 0.74 0.72
N ARG A 29 25.50 -0.30 0.47
CA ARG A 29 25.47 -1.53 1.29
C ARG A 29 25.72 -1.28 2.78
N LYS A 30 26.52 -0.27 3.12
CA LYS A 30 26.77 0.12 4.51
C LYS A 30 25.50 0.54 5.26
N ASP A 31 24.49 1.01 4.54
CA ASP A 31 23.23 1.51 5.10
C ASP A 31 22.18 0.39 5.27
N LEU A 32 22.51 -0.85 4.88
CA LEU A 32 21.58 -1.98 4.88
C LEU A 32 21.10 -2.36 6.30
N GLY A 33 21.93 -2.18 7.32
CA GLY A 33 21.52 -2.34 8.71
C GLY A 33 20.46 -1.32 9.13
N LEU A 34 20.65 -0.05 8.75
CA LEU A 34 19.70 1.02 9.00
C LEU A 34 18.39 0.80 8.23
N ALA A 35 18.48 0.40 6.96
CA ALA A 35 17.31 0.08 6.14
C ALA A 35 16.48 -1.07 6.74
N ARG A 36 17.13 -2.12 7.23
CA ARG A 36 16.46 -3.24 7.91
C ARG A 36 15.81 -2.81 9.21
N PHE A 37 16.50 -1.99 10.01
CA PHE A 37 15.96 -1.47 11.27
C PHE A 37 14.72 -0.61 11.01
N ASP A 38 14.81 0.35 10.09
CA ASP A 38 13.70 1.22 9.71
C ASP A 38 12.51 0.42 9.19
N ASN A 39 12.73 -0.52 8.26
CA ASN A 39 11.64 -1.34 7.73
C ASN A 39 11.00 -2.23 8.81
N THR A 40 11.81 -2.81 9.72
CA THR A 40 11.30 -3.67 10.79
C THR A 40 10.49 -2.86 11.80
N LEU A 41 10.99 -1.71 12.22
CA LEU A 41 10.30 -0.84 13.18
C LEU A 41 9.04 -0.24 12.57
N SER A 42 9.12 0.29 11.36
CA SER A 42 8.04 1.02 10.70
C SER A 42 6.96 0.08 10.14
N MET A 43 7.32 -0.90 9.30
CA MET A 43 6.36 -1.80 8.66
C MET A 43 6.04 -3.05 9.51
N GLY A 44 6.99 -3.53 10.30
CA GLY A 44 6.77 -4.69 11.17
C GLY A 44 5.98 -4.30 12.42
N PHE A 45 6.54 -3.40 13.23
CA PHE A 45 5.99 -3.06 14.54
C PHE A 45 4.93 -1.95 14.48
N ALA A 46 5.30 -0.74 14.05
CA ALA A 46 4.37 0.39 14.08
C ALA A 46 3.13 0.11 13.22
N PHE A 47 3.34 -0.40 11.99
CA PHE A 47 2.23 -0.74 11.11
C PHE A 47 1.34 -1.86 11.65
N GLY A 48 1.95 -2.93 12.16
CA GLY A 48 1.24 -4.07 12.73
C GLY A 48 0.41 -3.69 13.96
N ILE A 49 1.00 -2.94 14.89
CA ILE A 49 0.33 -2.52 16.14
C ILE A 49 -0.85 -1.60 15.84
N TYR A 50 -0.66 -0.57 14.99
CA TYR A 50 -1.77 0.33 14.67
C TYR A 50 -2.90 -0.44 13.95
N SER A 51 -2.55 -1.37 13.04
CA SER A 51 -3.54 -2.16 12.29
C SER A 51 -4.35 -3.03 13.24
N LEU A 52 -3.68 -3.72 14.17
CA LEU A 52 -4.32 -4.53 15.19
C LEU A 52 -5.24 -3.70 16.09
N ALA A 53 -4.81 -2.51 16.50
CA ALA A 53 -5.62 -1.61 17.31
C ALA A 53 -6.92 -1.22 16.58
N ILE A 54 -6.85 -0.88 15.29
CA ILE A 54 -8.04 -0.56 14.48
C ILE A 54 -8.98 -1.78 14.41
N PHE A 55 -8.45 -2.98 14.18
CA PHE A 55 -9.27 -4.21 14.14
C PHE A 55 -9.96 -4.48 15.48
N VAL A 56 -9.24 -4.34 16.59
CA VAL A 56 -9.78 -4.57 17.94
C VAL A 56 -10.86 -3.54 18.28
N VAL A 57 -10.63 -2.25 18.00
CA VAL A 57 -11.64 -1.19 18.24
C VAL A 57 -12.89 -1.42 17.40
N ALA A 58 -12.73 -1.74 16.11
CA ALA A 58 -13.85 -2.05 15.23
C ALA A 58 -14.64 -3.29 15.75
N ALA A 59 -13.94 -4.34 16.17
CA ALA A 59 -14.57 -5.54 16.72
C ALA A 59 -15.27 -5.30 18.07
N ALA A 60 -14.72 -4.45 18.93
CA ALA A 60 -15.29 -4.17 20.25
C ALA A 60 -16.45 -3.18 20.22
N VAL A 61 -16.47 -2.24 19.26
CA VAL A 61 -17.49 -1.17 19.23
C VAL A 61 -18.53 -1.38 18.14
N LEU A 62 -18.13 -1.75 16.92
CA LEU A 62 -19.07 -1.83 15.79
C LEU A 62 -19.83 -3.15 15.77
N HIS A 63 -19.15 -4.26 16.06
CA HIS A 63 -19.76 -5.59 15.98
C HIS A 63 -20.88 -5.80 17.03
N PRO A 64 -20.72 -5.46 18.33
CA PRO A 64 -21.78 -5.67 19.32
C PRO A 64 -23.00 -4.78 19.09
N ASN A 65 -22.80 -3.59 18.54
CA ASN A 65 -23.87 -2.64 18.23
C ASN A 65 -24.50 -2.87 16.85
N ASN A 66 -24.07 -3.91 16.13
CA ASN A 66 -24.54 -4.26 14.78
C ASN A 66 -24.48 -3.09 13.78
N ILE A 67 -23.51 -2.20 13.95
CA ILE A 67 -23.33 -1.00 13.13
C ILE A 67 -22.69 -1.40 11.81
N LYS A 68 -23.41 -1.18 10.70
CA LYS A 68 -22.88 -1.39 9.35
C LYS A 68 -22.31 -0.09 8.80
N ILE A 69 -21.00 -0.05 8.58
CA ILE A 69 -20.32 1.11 7.98
C ILE A 69 -20.76 1.25 6.53
N LYS A 70 -21.36 2.41 6.19
CA LYS A 70 -21.66 2.82 4.80
C LYS A 70 -20.93 4.11 4.43
N LEU A 71 -20.64 4.95 5.42
CA LEU A 71 -20.00 6.26 5.29
C LEU A 71 -18.79 6.37 6.23
N ALA A 72 -17.89 7.32 5.95
CA ALA A 72 -16.77 7.67 6.82
C ALA A 72 -17.23 8.09 8.22
N THR A 73 -18.37 8.79 8.30
CA THR A 73 -18.99 9.22 9.55
C THR A 73 -19.40 8.05 10.44
N ASP A 74 -19.79 6.91 9.86
CA ASP A 74 -20.18 5.73 10.64
C ASP A 74 -18.96 5.10 11.33
N ALA A 75 -17.78 5.17 10.71
CA ALA A 75 -16.54 4.73 11.32
C ALA A 75 -16.13 5.64 12.48
N ALA A 76 -16.41 6.95 12.41
CA ALA A 76 -16.13 7.88 13.51
C ALA A 76 -16.92 7.53 14.79
N LEU A 77 -18.13 6.98 14.65
CA LEU A 77 -18.93 6.52 15.79
C LEU A 77 -18.23 5.42 16.60
N SER A 78 -17.35 4.63 15.98
CA SER A 78 -16.55 3.62 16.70
C SER A 78 -15.61 4.21 17.74
N LEU A 79 -15.25 5.49 17.60
CA LEU A 79 -14.41 6.22 18.54
C LEU A 79 -15.22 6.94 19.61
N GLY A 80 -16.55 6.97 19.51
CA GLY A 80 -17.45 7.62 20.48
C GLY A 80 -17.20 7.20 21.93
N PRO A 81 -17.07 5.90 22.25
CA PRO A 81 -16.77 5.45 23.61
C PRO A 81 -15.45 5.96 24.19
N LEU A 82 -14.48 6.30 23.34
CA LEU A 82 -13.14 6.76 23.76
C LEU A 82 -13.01 8.29 23.73
N LEU A 83 -13.60 8.94 22.72
CA LEU A 83 -13.39 10.35 22.39
C LEU A 83 -14.64 11.22 22.61
N GLY A 84 -15.77 10.62 22.97
CA GLY A 84 -17.03 11.31 23.22
C GLY A 84 -17.50 12.14 22.02
N GLU A 85 -17.97 13.36 22.29
CA GLU A 85 -18.47 14.30 21.28
C GLU A 85 -17.40 14.71 20.25
N ASN A 86 -16.12 14.62 20.62
CA ASN A 86 -15.00 14.98 19.75
C ASN A 86 -14.61 13.88 18.75
N ALA A 87 -15.21 12.68 18.86
CA ALA A 87 -14.88 11.53 18.01
C ALA A 87 -14.96 11.85 16.52
N MET A 88 -16.00 12.58 16.10
CA MET A 88 -16.21 12.96 14.70
C MET A 88 -15.10 13.88 14.18
N VAL A 89 -14.74 14.91 14.95
CA VAL A 89 -13.71 15.89 14.57
C VAL A 89 -12.34 15.23 14.49
N ILE A 90 -11.97 14.47 15.51
CA ILE A 90 -10.67 13.79 15.57
C ILE A 90 -10.56 12.75 14.44
N PHE A 91 -11.63 12.01 14.16
CA PHE A 91 -11.67 11.06 13.05
C PHE A 91 -11.46 11.73 11.69
N LEU A 92 -12.14 12.86 11.43
CA LEU A 92 -11.99 13.58 10.16
C LEU A 92 -10.59 14.15 9.99
N ILE A 93 -9.98 14.69 11.05
CA ILE A 93 -8.59 15.16 11.01
C ILE A 93 -7.65 13.99 10.67
N GLY A 94 -7.83 12.83 11.30
CA GLY A 94 -7.08 11.62 11.01
C GLY A 94 -7.28 11.12 9.57
N LEU A 95 -8.52 11.15 9.07
CA LEU A 95 -8.86 10.76 7.70
C LEU A 95 -8.19 11.68 6.67
N TRP A 96 -8.18 12.99 6.91
CA TRP A 96 -7.46 13.96 6.07
C TRP A 96 -5.95 13.73 6.10
N ALA A 97 -5.37 13.52 7.28
CA ALA A 97 -3.95 13.22 7.43
C ALA A 97 -3.55 11.92 6.71
N ALA A 98 -4.36 10.87 6.82
CA ALA A 98 -4.16 9.61 6.12
C ALA A 98 -4.24 9.77 4.58
N THR A 99 -5.19 10.58 4.10
CA THR A 99 -5.35 10.85 2.67
C THR A 99 -4.15 11.60 2.11
N LEU A 100 -3.72 12.69 2.76
CA LEU A 100 -2.59 13.51 2.31
C LEU A 100 -1.23 12.79 2.41
N SER A 101 -1.05 11.96 3.45
CA SER A 101 0.16 11.14 3.58
C SER A 101 0.25 10.02 2.54
N THR A 102 -0.89 9.54 2.02
CA THR A 102 -0.93 8.46 1.01
C THR A 102 -0.89 8.99 -0.42
N ILE A 103 -1.57 10.11 -0.70
CA ILE A 103 -1.68 10.65 -2.06
C ILE A 103 -0.31 11.05 -2.63
N SER A 104 0.54 11.60 -1.77
CA SER A 104 1.87 12.12 -2.14
C SER A 104 2.82 11.02 -2.65
N PRO A 105 3.13 9.95 -1.87
CA PRO A 105 3.98 8.86 -2.36
C PRO A 105 3.34 8.07 -3.50
N THR A 106 2.01 8.01 -3.59
CA THR A 106 1.31 7.29 -4.67
C THR A 106 1.57 7.93 -6.04
N PHE A 107 1.39 9.24 -6.17
CA PHE A 107 1.67 9.93 -7.44
C PHE A 107 3.16 10.03 -7.73
N LEU A 108 3.99 10.10 -6.68
CA LEU A 108 5.43 10.03 -6.84
C LEU A 108 5.85 8.69 -7.47
N ALA A 109 5.33 7.57 -6.96
CA ALA A 109 5.58 6.25 -7.54
C ALA A 109 5.14 6.16 -9.00
N GLY A 110 3.94 6.66 -9.32
CA GLY A 110 3.44 6.73 -10.69
C GLY A 110 4.37 7.52 -11.62
N ALA A 111 4.89 8.66 -11.16
CA ALA A 111 5.82 9.47 -11.94
C ALA A 111 7.15 8.73 -12.19
N TYR A 112 7.73 8.10 -11.17
CA TYR A 112 8.96 7.31 -11.34
C TYR A 112 8.77 6.16 -12.34
N PHE A 113 7.66 5.42 -12.28
CA PHE A 113 7.39 4.33 -13.22
C PHE A 113 7.22 4.82 -14.66
N ILE A 114 6.53 5.95 -14.87
CA ILE A 114 6.37 6.56 -16.20
C ILE A 114 7.73 7.01 -16.74
N PHE A 115 8.53 7.70 -15.93
CA PHE A 115 9.86 8.17 -16.33
C PHE A 115 10.77 7.01 -16.72
N ASP A 116 10.79 5.93 -15.92
CA ASP A 116 11.59 4.74 -16.20
C ASP A 116 11.13 4.07 -17.52
N LYS A 117 9.81 3.92 -17.72
CA LYS A 117 9.25 3.39 -18.97
C LYS A 117 9.61 4.23 -20.20
N MET A 118 9.64 5.55 -20.04
CA MET A 118 9.98 6.51 -21.10
C MET A 118 11.49 6.76 -21.23
N LYS A 119 12.31 6.14 -20.37
CA LYS A 119 13.77 6.36 -20.26
C LYS A 119 14.13 7.84 -20.02
N TRP A 120 13.27 8.55 -19.29
CA TRP A 120 13.52 9.92 -18.84
C TRP A 120 14.23 9.90 -17.48
N GLU A 121 15.17 10.81 -17.29
CA GLU A 121 15.85 10.95 -15.99
C GLU A 121 14.88 11.59 -14.97
N PRO A 122 14.54 10.90 -13.86
CA PRO A 122 13.63 11.44 -12.88
C PRO A 122 14.33 12.54 -12.07
N ASN A 123 13.88 13.78 -12.24
CA ASN A 123 14.36 14.92 -11.48
C ASN A 123 13.19 15.64 -10.80
N PRO A 124 13.08 15.63 -9.47
CA PRO A 124 12.03 16.34 -8.73
C PRO A 124 12.03 17.87 -8.92
N LYS A 125 13.07 18.44 -9.53
CA LYS A 125 13.13 19.87 -9.90
C LYS A 125 12.67 20.14 -11.33
N ASP A 126 12.50 19.11 -12.17
CA ASP A 126 12.07 19.26 -13.55
C ASP A 126 10.56 19.53 -13.62
N ARG A 127 10.18 20.52 -14.42
CA ARG A 127 8.78 20.83 -14.72
C ARG A 127 8.04 19.61 -15.29
N LYS A 128 8.71 18.78 -16.09
CA LYS A 128 8.09 17.55 -16.64
C LYS A 128 7.65 16.60 -15.53
N PHE A 129 8.47 16.45 -14.48
CA PHE A 129 8.17 15.57 -13.35
C PHE A 129 6.93 16.05 -12.59
N HIS A 130 6.85 17.36 -12.34
CA HIS A 130 5.67 17.97 -11.73
C HIS A 130 4.41 17.86 -12.60
N ILE A 131 4.52 17.99 -13.93
CA ILE A 131 3.39 17.83 -14.84
C ILE A 131 2.82 16.41 -14.78
N VAL A 132 3.67 15.38 -14.74
CA VAL A 132 3.20 13.99 -14.62
C VAL A 132 2.48 13.75 -13.29
N ILE A 133 3.04 14.25 -12.18
CA ILE A 133 2.40 14.16 -10.85
C ILE A 133 1.06 14.89 -10.85
N LEU A 134 1.03 16.14 -11.32
CA LEU A 134 -0.17 16.96 -11.34
C LEU A 134 -1.24 16.36 -12.27
N GLY A 135 -0.84 15.84 -13.42
CA GLY A 135 -1.74 15.14 -14.34
C GLY A 135 -2.39 13.92 -13.69
N GLY A 136 -1.62 13.09 -12.99
CA GLY A 136 -2.16 11.98 -12.20
C GLY A 136 -3.10 12.42 -11.08
N ALA A 137 -2.72 13.47 -10.34
CA ALA A 137 -3.52 14.02 -9.26
C ALA A 137 -4.86 14.59 -9.77
N LEU A 138 -4.84 15.38 -10.85
CA LEU A 138 -6.05 15.90 -11.50
C LEU A 138 -6.94 14.79 -12.04
N LEU A 139 -6.36 13.72 -12.60
CA LEU A 139 -7.11 12.55 -13.04
C LEU A 139 -7.84 11.89 -11.85
N SER A 140 -7.19 11.79 -10.70
CA SER A 140 -7.82 11.22 -9.49
C SER A 140 -8.92 12.09 -8.90
N ALA A 141 -8.92 13.40 -9.16
CA ALA A 141 -9.96 14.32 -8.72
C ALA A 141 -11.33 14.03 -9.38
N PHE A 142 -11.35 13.27 -10.48
CA PHE A 142 -12.59 12.77 -11.07
C PHE A 142 -13.19 11.56 -10.32
N GLY A 143 -12.40 10.89 -9.48
CA GLY A 143 -12.79 9.70 -8.73
C GLY A 143 -14.08 9.85 -7.92
N PRO A 144 -14.28 10.93 -7.14
CA PRO A 144 -15.51 11.17 -6.39
C PRO A 144 -16.78 11.29 -7.24
N PHE A 145 -16.66 11.60 -8.54
CA PHE A 145 -17.79 11.71 -9.45
C PHE A 145 -18.19 10.37 -10.09
N ILE A 146 -17.39 9.31 -9.88
CA ILE A 146 -17.74 7.96 -10.31
C ILE A 146 -18.85 7.42 -9.42
N LYS A 147 -19.94 6.94 -10.03
CA LYS A 147 -21.07 6.34 -9.29
C LYS A 147 -20.61 5.15 -8.45
N GLY A 148 -20.76 5.26 -7.13
CA GLY A 148 -20.48 4.21 -6.16
C GLY A 148 -20.20 4.81 -4.79
N SER A 149 -20.55 4.10 -3.70
CA SER A 149 -20.11 4.55 -2.37
C SER A 149 -18.60 4.41 -2.28
N PHE A 150 -17.90 5.49 -1.93
CA PHE A 150 -16.45 5.52 -1.69
C PHE A 150 -15.99 4.35 -0.81
N PHE A 151 -16.76 4.02 0.24
CA PHE A 151 -16.47 2.92 1.15
C PHE A 151 -16.60 1.53 0.53
N LEU A 152 -17.40 1.38 -0.53
CA LEU A 152 -17.49 0.12 -1.29
C LEU A 152 -16.39 0.02 -2.35
N LEU A 153 -16.00 1.15 -2.95
CA LEU A 153 -14.94 1.21 -3.95
C LEU A 153 -13.55 1.03 -3.35
N LEU A 154 -13.30 1.54 -2.14
CA LEU A 154 -11.96 1.46 -1.51
C LEU A 154 -11.47 0.01 -1.31
N PRO A 155 -12.21 -0.91 -0.65
CA PRO A 155 -11.76 -2.30 -0.51
C PRO A 155 -11.61 -3.00 -1.86
N PHE A 156 -12.44 -2.64 -2.85
CA PHE A 156 -12.31 -3.18 -4.19
C PHE A 156 -11.01 -2.72 -4.87
N MET A 157 -10.67 -1.44 -4.81
CA MET A 157 -9.43 -0.91 -5.38
C MET A 157 -8.19 -1.46 -4.69
N LEU A 158 -8.23 -1.65 -3.36
CA LEU A 158 -7.16 -2.33 -2.63
C LEU A 158 -6.98 -3.78 -3.10
N ALA A 159 -8.09 -4.51 -3.25
CA ALA A 159 -8.05 -5.88 -3.76
C ALA A 159 -7.57 -5.96 -5.22
N LEU A 160 -7.92 -4.98 -6.05
CA LEU A 160 -7.43 -4.87 -7.42
C LEU A 160 -5.92 -4.56 -7.45
N GLY A 161 -5.44 -3.67 -6.57
CA GLY A 161 -4.03 -3.36 -6.41
C GLY A 161 -3.20 -4.58 -6.02
N LEU A 162 -3.75 -5.46 -5.17
CA LEU A 162 -3.12 -6.74 -4.80
C LEU A 162 -2.84 -7.62 -6.02
N CYS A 163 -3.63 -7.55 -7.09
CA CYS A 163 -3.41 -8.36 -8.28
C CYS A 163 -2.06 -8.07 -8.96
N GLY A 164 -1.50 -6.87 -8.79
CA GLY A 164 -0.17 -6.52 -9.28
C GLY A 164 0.96 -6.97 -8.33
N THR A 165 0.67 -7.17 -7.05
CA THR A 165 1.69 -7.49 -6.03
C THR A 165 2.48 -8.78 -6.30
N PRO A 166 1.87 -9.91 -6.71
CA PRO A 166 2.61 -11.11 -7.06
C PRO A 166 3.68 -10.89 -8.12
N LEU A 167 3.38 -10.05 -9.13
CA LEU A 167 4.30 -9.78 -10.24
C LEU A 167 5.57 -9.09 -9.73
N ILE A 168 5.44 -8.04 -8.91
CA ILE A 168 6.62 -7.33 -8.39
C ILE A 168 7.43 -8.20 -7.42
N ILE A 169 6.77 -9.04 -6.61
CA ILE A 169 7.45 -9.98 -5.71
C ILE A 169 8.26 -10.99 -6.53
N ALA A 170 7.66 -11.57 -7.59
CA ALA A 170 8.35 -12.51 -8.46
C ALA A 170 9.57 -11.88 -9.14
N ILE A 171 9.43 -10.64 -9.65
CA ILE A 171 10.54 -9.90 -10.26
C ILE A 171 11.66 -9.67 -9.25
N ILE A 172 11.35 -9.20 -8.04
CA ILE A 172 12.36 -8.93 -7.01
C ILE A 172 13.05 -10.22 -6.56
N LEU A 173 12.30 -11.29 -6.31
CA LEU A 173 12.87 -12.58 -5.96
C LEU A 173 13.80 -13.10 -7.06
N TYR A 174 13.39 -12.97 -8.33
CA TYR A 174 14.23 -13.35 -9.46
C TYR A 174 15.53 -12.53 -9.48
N LEU A 175 15.43 -11.20 -9.39
CA LEU A 175 16.61 -10.32 -9.44
C LEU A 175 17.54 -10.54 -8.25
N LEU A 176 17.01 -10.75 -7.04
CA LEU A 176 17.80 -10.99 -5.83
C LEU A 176 18.51 -12.35 -5.81
N ASN A 177 18.17 -13.25 -6.74
CA ASN A 177 18.86 -14.53 -6.92
C ASN A 177 19.71 -14.58 -8.21
N LYS A 178 19.65 -13.54 -9.05
CA LYS A 178 20.44 -13.47 -10.28
C LYS A 178 21.85 -12.96 -9.98
N ARG A 179 22.86 -13.85 -10.03
CA ARG A 179 24.27 -13.52 -9.70
C ARG A 179 24.82 -12.30 -10.45
N GLU A 180 24.44 -12.10 -11.71
CA GLU A 180 24.83 -10.92 -12.51
C GLU A 180 24.39 -9.58 -11.90
N VAL A 181 23.32 -9.59 -11.08
CA VAL A 181 22.72 -8.39 -10.48
C VAL A 181 23.24 -8.19 -9.06
N VAL A 182 23.23 -9.23 -8.23
CA VAL A 182 23.54 -9.14 -6.79
C VAL A 182 24.99 -9.50 -6.43
N GLY A 183 25.72 -10.16 -7.33
CA GLY A 183 27.04 -10.73 -7.02
C GLY A 183 26.96 -11.72 -5.85
N GLU A 184 27.77 -11.50 -4.83
CA GLU A 184 27.86 -12.33 -3.62
C GLU A 184 26.74 -12.04 -2.59
N TYR A 185 25.95 -10.97 -2.79
CA TYR A 185 24.94 -10.50 -1.83
C TYR A 185 23.54 -11.00 -2.19
N GLY A 186 23.48 -12.21 -2.74
CA GLY A 186 22.22 -12.86 -3.04
C GLY A 186 21.37 -13.10 -1.81
N ASN A 187 20.09 -13.36 -2.06
CA ASN A 187 19.14 -13.61 -0.99
C ASN A 187 19.53 -14.86 -0.19
N SER A 188 19.35 -14.83 1.14
CA SER A 188 19.57 -16.02 1.97
C SER A 188 18.46 -17.05 1.76
N VAL A 189 18.71 -18.30 2.14
CA VAL A 189 17.70 -19.37 2.06
C VAL A 189 16.43 -18.98 2.81
N VAL A 190 16.55 -18.39 4.00
CA VAL A 190 15.42 -17.94 4.81
C VAL A 190 14.61 -16.87 4.09
N LEU A 191 15.27 -15.86 3.51
CA LEU A 191 14.59 -14.79 2.78
C LEU A 191 13.94 -15.29 1.49
N ASN A 192 14.53 -16.29 0.83
CA ASN A 192 13.91 -16.96 -0.32
C ASN A 192 12.66 -17.73 0.09
N VAL A 193 12.71 -18.52 1.17
CA VAL A 193 11.54 -19.26 1.66
C VAL A 193 10.41 -18.28 2.04
N LEU A 194 10.71 -17.23 2.81
CA LEU A 194 9.71 -16.22 3.17
C LEU A 194 9.14 -15.48 1.95
N GLY A 195 10.00 -15.14 0.99
CA GLY A 195 9.57 -14.50 -0.25
C GLY A 195 8.68 -15.40 -1.10
N ILE A 196 9.02 -16.70 -1.24
CA ILE A 196 8.20 -17.68 -1.96
C ILE A 196 6.84 -17.86 -1.26
N ILE A 197 6.82 -17.99 0.06
CA ILE A 197 5.56 -18.06 0.83
C ILE A 197 4.70 -16.82 0.56
N THR A 198 5.30 -15.62 0.61
CA THR A 198 4.61 -14.37 0.32
C THR A 198 4.07 -14.33 -1.12
N LEU A 199 4.86 -14.78 -2.10
CA LEU A 199 4.45 -14.88 -3.49
C LEU A 199 3.26 -15.83 -3.65
N VAL A 200 3.30 -17.01 -3.03
CA VAL A 200 2.22 -18.01 -3.10
C VAL A 200 0.94 -17.46 -2.49
N ILE A 201 1.01 -16.91 -1.27
CA ILE A 201 -0.17 -16.37 -0.57
C ILE A 201 -0.81 -15.23 -1.37
N THR A 202 0.01 -14.27 -1.83
CA THR A 202 -0.51 -13.11 -2.59
C THR A 202 -1.09 -13.56 -3.93
N THR A 203 -0.47 -14.52 -4.61
CA THR A 203 -0.97 -15.09 -5.87
C THR A 203 -2.31 -15.80 -5.67
N LEU A 204 -2.42 -16.69 -4.68
CA LEU A 204 -3.65 -17.42 -4.40
C LEU A 204 -4.81 -16.47 -4.09
N VAL A 205 -4.57 -15.44 -3.28
CA VAL A 205 -5.60 -14.46 -2.92
C VAL A 205 -5.98 -13.58 -4.11
N ALA A 206 -5.01 -13.15 -4.93
CA ALA A 206 -5.27 -12.37 -6.13
C ALA A 206 -6.07 -13.17 -7.17
N VAL A 207 -5.65 -14.40 -7.48
CA VAL A 207 -6.37 -15.29 -8.42
C VAL A 207 -7.79 -15.55 -7.91
N ARG A 208 -7.95 -15.89 -6.64
CA ARG A 208 -9.30 -16.09 -6.05
C ARG A 208 -10.16 -14.84 -6.19
N PHE A 209 -9.61 -13.65 -5.93
CA PHE A 209 -10.35 -12.40 -6.10
C PHE A 209 -10.80 -12.19 -7.55
N ILE A 210 -9.92 -12.43 -8.53
CA ILE A 210 -10.24 -12.31 -9.95
C ILE A 210 -11.35 -13.31 -10.35
N LEU A 211 -11.21 -14.59 -9.98
CA LEU A 211 -12.19 -15.63 -10.31
C LEU A 211 -13.60 -15.30 -9.78
N LEU A 212 -13.69 -14.84 -8.53
CA LEU A 212 -14.94 -14.41 -7.90
C LEU A 212 -15.57 -13.19 -8.61
N LYS A 213 -14.78 -12.36 -9.29
CA LYS A 213 -15.27 -11.18 -10.02
C LYS A 213 -15.65 -11.48 -11.46
N ILE A 214 -15.08 -12.52 -12.06
CA ILE A 214 -15.39 -12.99 -13.42
C ILE A 214 -16.52 -14.04 -13.41
N SER A 215 -17.13 -14.31 -12.25
CA SER A 215 -18.24 -15.27 -12.09
C SER A 215 -17.89 -16.71 -12.44
N LEU A 216 -16.61 -17.08 -12.30
CA LEU A 216 -16.13 -18.45 -12.52
C LEU A 216 -16.30 -19.36 -11.28
N VAL A 217 -16.60 -18.77 -10.12
CA VAL A 217 -16.98 -19.38 -8.83
C VAL A 217 -17.78 -18.33 -8.04
#